data_AF-A0A925ML48-F1
#
_entry.id   AF-A0A925ML48-F1
#
_cell.length_a   1.000
_cell.length_b   1.000
_cell.length_c   1.000
_cell.angle_alpha   90.00
_cell.angle_beta   90.00
_cell.angle_gamma   90.00
#
_symmetry.space_group_name_H-M   'P 1'
#
loop_
_entity.id
_entity.type
_entity.pdbx_description
1 polymer ?
#
loop_
_entity_poly.entity_id
_entity_poly.type
_entity_poly.pdbx_seq_one_letter_code
_entity_poly.pdbx_strand_id
1 'polypeptide(L)' 'MVKSKIKQTTHIHKHGEVNTKAVKITNMATGSLLKVSNMIQDQRYCPDVIQQIDSVIGLLHSTKKELLKDHL' A
#
# COMPACT_ATOMS: atom_id res chain seq x y z
N MET A 1 42.52 -0.56 16.82
CA MET A 1 41.11 -0.94 16.49
C MET A 1 40.24 0.31 16.55
N VAL A 2 39.94 0.90 15.39
CA VAL A 2 39.07 2.08 15.28
C VAL A 2 37.61 1.61 15.35
N LYS A 3 36.90 1.91 16.43
CA LYS A 3 35.45 1.66 16.51
C LYS A 3 34.73 2.87 15.90
N SER A 4 34.30 2.71 14.65
CA SER A 4 33.52 3.69 13.90
C SER A 4 32.14 3.88 14.53
N LYS A 5 31.81 5.09 14.97
CA LYS A 5 30.46 5.46 15.43
C LYS A 5 29.59 5.74 14.20
N ILE A 6 28.83 4.74 13.77
CA ILE A 6 27.73 4.93 12.83
C ILE A 6 26.64 5.70 13.58
N LYS A 7 26.51 7.00 13.30
CA LYS A 7 25.35 7.79 13.74
C LYS A 7 24.14 7.30 12.97
N GLN A 8 23.39 6.36 13.53
CA GLN A 8 21.97 6.22 13.18
C GLN A 8 21.31 7.51 13.66
N THR A 9 20.96 8.39 12.72
CA THR A 9 19.97 9.45 12.93
C THR A 9 18.64 8.76 13.14
N THR A 10 18.33 8.42 14.39
CA THR A 10 17.01 8.06 14.85
C THR A 10 16.11 9.27 14.66
N HIS A 11 15.46 9.37 13.49
CA HIS A 11 14.28 10.22 13.36
C HIS A 11 13.23 9.61 14.29
N ILE A 12 13.01 10.28 15.41
CA ILE A 12 11.95 9.96 16.36
C ILE A 12 10.64 10.29 15.64
N HIS A 13 10.07 9.31 14.95
CA HIS A 13 8.75 9.44 14.35
C HIS A 13 7.74 9.68 15.47
N LYS A 14 6.82 10.65 15.30
CA LYS A 14 5.58 10.72 16.07
C LYS A 14 4.79 9.42 15.78
N HIS A 15 5.10 8.34 16.47
CA HIS A 15 4.22 7.19 16.57
C HIS A 15 3.03 7.64 17.41
N GLY A 16 1.83 7.69 16.83
CA GLY A 16 0.67 7.97 17.66
C GLY A 16 -0.68 7.83 16.96
N GLU A 17 -0.82 8.34 15.74
CA GLU A 17 -2.14 8.39 15.10
C GLU A 17 -2.22 7.50 13.87
N VAL A 18 -3.33 6.78 13.77
CA VAL A 18 -3.65 5.94 12.62
C VAL A 18 -3.85 6.85 11.40
N ASN A 19 -3.12 6.59 10.32
CA ASN A 19 -3.38 7.26 9.04
C ASN A 19 -4.68 6.73 8.43
N THR A 20 -5.80 7.36 8.81
CA THR A 20 -7.16 6.98 8.44
C THR A 20 -7.39 6.99 6.92
N LYS A 21 -6.69 7.86 6.18
CA LYS A 21 -6.73 7.90 4.72
C LYS A 21 -6.04 6.67 4.12
N ALA A 22 -4.85 6.31 4.58
CA ALA A 22 -4.15 5.12 4.16
C ALA A 22 -4.97 3.85 4.46
N VAL A 23 -5.61 3.79 5.63
CA VAL A 23 -6.55 2.71 5.98
C VAL A 23 -7.73 2.66 5.01
N LYS A 24 -8.36 3.80 4.71
CA LYS A 24 -9.47 3.87 3.74
C LYS A 24 -9.07 3.36 2.36
N ILE A 25 -7.92 3.79 1.83
CA ILE A 25 -7.42 3.35 0.52
C ILE A 25 -7.12 1.85 0.53
N THR A 26 -6.54 1.35 1.61
CA THR A 26 -6.26 -0.09 1.78
C THR A 26 -7.54 -0.91 1.80
N ASN A 27 -8.58 -0.47 2.50
CA ASN A 27 -9.88 -1.15 2.51
C ASN A 27 -10.53 -1.19 1.11
N MET A 28 -10.38 -0.12 0.31
CA MET A 28 -10.81 -0.12 -1.09
C MET A 28 -10.01 -1.13 -1.93
N ALA A 29 -8.69 -1.23 -1.70
CA ALA A 29 -7.83 -2.20 -2.38
C ALA A 29 -8.26 -3.64 -2.04
N THR A 30 -8.54 -3.93 -0.76
CA THR A 30 -9.06 -5.23 -0.30
C THR A 30 -10.36 -5.60 -1.02
N GLY A 31 -11.34 -4.69 -1.04
CA GLY A 31 -12.62 -4.94 -1.74
C GLY A 31 -12.44 -5.15 -3.25
N SER A 32 -11.49 -4.44 -3.86
CA SER A 32 -11.18 -4.59 -5.29
C SER A 32 -10.47 -5.91 -5.59
N LEU A 33 -9.55 -6.33 -4.71
CA LEU A 33 -8.87 -7.63 -4.81
C LEU A 33 -9.84 -8.80 -4.67
N LEU A 34 -10.84 -8.71 -3.77
CA LEU A 34 -11.90 -9.72 -3.66
C LEU A 34 -12.67 -9.88 -4.98
N LYS A 35 -12.97 -8.77 -5.67
CA LYS A 35 -13.61 -8.82 -6.99
C LYS A 35 -12.72 -9.49 -8.04
N VAL A 36 -11.42 -9.20 -8.02
CA VAL A 36 -10.44 -9.86 -8.92
C VAL A 36 -10.45 -11.38 -8.69
N SER A 37 -10.43 -11.83 -7.43
CA SER A 37 -10.53 -13.27 -7.11
C SER A 37 -11.80 -13.90 -7.67
N ASN A 38 -12.96 -13.24 -7.51
CA ASN A 38 -14.21 -13.72 -8.09
C ASN A 38 -14.13 -13.76 -9.63
N MET A 39 -13.57 -12.73 -10.28
CA MET A 39 -13.44 -12.70 -11.73
C MET A 39 -12.57 -13.85 -12.28
N ILE A 40 -11.56 -14.27 -11.52
CA ILE A 40 -10.72 -15.44 -11.86
C ILE A 40 -11.52 -16.74 -11.72
N GLN A 41 -12.26 -16.89 -10.61
CA GLN A 41 -13.11 -18.06 -10.38
C GLN A 41 -14.22 -18.18 -11.43
N ASP A 42 -14.78 -17.05 -11.86
CA ASP A 42 -15.79 -16.96 -12.91
C ASP A 42 -15.23 -17.12 -14.34
N GLN A 43 -13.92 -17.37 -14.49
CA GLN A 43 -13.24 -17.49 -15.78
C GLN A 43 -13.50 -16.30 -16.73
N ARG A 44 -13.56 -15.07 -16.19
CA ARG A 44 -13.78 -13.87 -17.00
C ARG A 44 -12.61 -13.61 -17.95
N TYR A 45 -12.88 -12.81 -18.98
CA TYR A 45 -11.91 -12.41 -20.00
C TYR A 45 -10.62 -11.84 -19.37
N CYS A 46 -9.48 -12.47 -19.67
CA CYS A 46 -8.21 -12.20 -18.98
C CYS A 46 -7.81 -10.71 -19.01
N PRO A 47 -7.94 -9.97 -20.13
CA PRO A 47 -7.64 -8.53 -20.14
C PRO A 47 -8.44 -7.72 -19.13
N ASP A 48 -9.72 -8.03 -18.89
CA ASP A 48 -10.52 -7.35 -17.87
C ASP A 48 -9.98 -7.64 -16.47
N VAL A 49 -9.58 -8.88 -16.21
CA VAL A 49 -8.98 -9.30 -14.93
C VAL A 49 -7.67 -8.55 -14.70
N ILE A 50 -6.81 -8.48 -15.72
CA ILE A 50 -5.53 -7.75 -15.68
C ILE A 50 -5.77 -6.26 -15.40
N GLN A 51 -6.73 -5.63 -16.08
CA GLN A 51 -7.07 -4.22 -15.86
C GLN A 51 -7.55 -3.96 -14.41
N GLN A 52 -8.29 -4.90 -13.81
CA GLN A 52 -8.69 -4.78 -12.41
C GLN A 52 -7.50 -4.99 -11.45
N ILE A 53 -6.56 -5.89 -11.77
CA ILE A 53 -5.31 -6.04 -11.01
C ILE A 53 -4.51 -4.73 -11.04
N ASP A 54 -4.36 -4.09 -12.19
CA ASP A 54 -3.65 -2.81 -12.32
C ASP A 54 -4.31 -1.71 -11.49
N SER A 55 -5.64 -1.72 -11.42
CA SER A 55 -6.41 -0.81 -10.56
C SER A 55 -6.11 -1.03 -9.07
N VAL A 56 -5.99 -2.28 -8.62
CA VAL A 56 -5.56 -2.62 -7.25
C VAL A 56 -4.15 -2.13 -6.98
N ILE A 57 -3.21 -2.33 -7.90
CA ILE A 57 -1.83 -1.83 -7.77
C ILE A 57 -1.80 -0.31 -7.61
N GLY A 58 -2.60 0.42 -8.39
CA GLY A 58 -2.75 1.87 -8.27
C GLY A 58 -3.24 2.33 -6.89
N LEU A 59 -4.16 1.59 -6.27
CA LEU A 59 -4.60 1.84 -4.89
C LEU A 59 -3.45 1.61 -3.90
N LEU A 60 -2.67 0.54 -4.04
CA LEU A 60 -1.53 0.26 -3.16
C LEU A 60 -0.42 1.32 -3.27
N HIS A 61 -0.14 1.80 -4.49
CA HIS A 61 0.77 2.93 -4.70
C HIS A 61 0.26 4.21 -4.00
N SER A 62 -1.05 4.45 -4.04
CA SER A 62 -1.67 5.59 -3.36
C SER A 62 -1.58 5.47 -1.84
N THR A 63 -1.79 4.27 -1.28
CA THR A 63 -1.58 3.99 0.15
C THR A 63 -0.13 4.29 0.55
N LYS A 64 0.85 3.79 -0.21
CA LYS A 64 2.27 4.05 0.05
C LYS A 64 2.57 5.55 0.05
N LYS A 65 2.05 6.29 -0.94
CA LYS A 65 2.21 7.74 -1.01
C LYS A 65 1.61 8.45 0.20
N GLU A 66 0.44 8.03 0.66
CA GLU A 66 -0.21 8.64 1.82
C GLU A 66 0.58 8.40 3.11
N LEU A 67 1.10 7.19 3.31
CA LEU A 67 1.95 6.88 4.47
C LEU A 67 3.25 7.70 4.47
N LEU A 68 3.83 7.93 3.28
CA LEU A 68 5.06 8.72 3.15
C LEU A 68 4.83 10.22 3.39
N LYS A 69 3.62 10.75 3.17
CA LYS A 69 3.32 12.17 3.48
C LYS A 69 3.45 12.48 4.97
N ASP A 70 3.17 11.51 5.83
CA ASP A 70 3.33 11.68 7.28
C ASP A 70 4.80 11.54 7.72
N HIS A 71 5.71 11.20 6.79
CA HIS A 71 7.13 10.95 7.05
C HIS A 71 8.08 11.98 6.42
N LEU A 72 7.66 12.70 5.37
CA LEU A 72 8.41 13.77 4.68
C LEU A 72 8.07 15.15 5.23
#